data_AF-A0A7V0QYM3-F1
#
_entry.id   AF-A0A7V0QYM3-F1
#
_cell.length_a   1.000
_cell.length_b   1.000
_cell.length_c   1.000
_cell.angle_alpha   90.00
_cell.angle_beta   90.00
_cell.angle_gamma   90.00
#
_symmetry.space_group_name_H-M   'P 1'
#
loop_
_entity.id
_entity.type
_entity.pdbx_description
1 polymer ?
#
loop_
_entity_poly.entity_id
_entity_poly.type
_entity_poly.pdbx_seq_one_letter_code
_entity_poly.pdbx_strand_id
1 'polypeptide(L)'
;MRGPRKHTEGLGIPQKKLMDGADAPKQWRAGNHQEVMDYCLGDCQMTNLIVRGIQEARQVRWVTGKGHISSKPMLRLKSVEEVIQDPEPDQSWMDNPLPKTKFYEWVQEATGTKT
;
A
#
# COMPACT_ATOMS: atom_id res chain seq x y z
N MET A 1 -5.04 -3.58 -9.52
CA MET A 1 -4.12 -3.67 -8.36
C MET A 1 -4.93 -4.03 -7.12
N ARG A 2 -4.65 -5.14 -6.42
CA ARG A 2 -5.38 -5.52 -5.18
C ARG A 2 -4.74 -4.76 -4.00
N GLY A 3 -5.37 -3.66 -3.56
CA GLY A 3 -4.82 -2.65 -2.63
C GLY A 3 -4.71 -3.05 -1.13
N PRO A 4 -4.75 -2.08 -0.19
CA PRO A 4 -4.37 -2.23 1.24
C PRO A 4 -5.16 -3.26 2.06
N ARG A 5 -6.26 -3.77 1.51
CA ARG A 5 -7.23 -4.66 2.18
C ARG A 5 -6.61 -5.91 2.81
N LYS A 6 -5.59 -6.48 2.18
CA LYS A 6 -4.94 -7.68 2.72
C LYS A 6 -4.14 -7.40 3.98
N HIS A 7 -3.61 -6.18 4.12
CA HIS A 7 -2.87 -5.76 5.31
C HIS A 7 -3.83 -5.42 6.45
N THR A 8 -4.96 -4.79 6.15
CA THR A 8 -6.00 -4.50 7.15
C THR A 8 -6.56 -5.81 7.72
N GLU A 9 -6.92 -6.77 6.86
CA GLU A 9 -7.35 -8.12 7.29
C GLU A 9 -6.26 -8.81 8.13
N GLY A 10 -5.00 -8.79 7.69
CA GLY A 10 -3.89 -9.42 8.40
C GLY A 10 -3.57 -8.78 9.76
N LEU A 11 -3.94 -7.51 9.94
CA LEU A 11 -3.80 -6.75 11.18
C LEU A 11 -5.10 -6.71 12.00
N GLY A 12 -6.19 -7.33 11.53
CA GLY A 12 -7.50 -7.30 12.21
C GLY A 12 -8.20 -5.94 12.18
N ILE A 13 -7.82 -5.05 11.25
CA ILE A 13 -8.39 -3.71 11.10
C ILE A 13 -9.65 -3.82 10.23
N PRO A 14 -10.84 -3.47 10.75
CA PRO A 14 -12.08 -3.50 9.98
C PRO A 14 -12.05 -2.46 8.85
N GLN A 15 -12.52 -2.83 7.67
CA GLN A 15 -12.54 -1.95 6.49
C GLN A 15 -13.91 -1.92 5.82
N LYS A 16 -14.33 -0.72 5.42
CA LYS A 16 -15.44 -0.50 4.49
C LYS A 16 -14.87 0.03 3.17
N LYS A 17 -15.14 -0.64 2.04
CA LYS A 17 -14.78 -0.13 0.71
C LYS A 17 -15.77 1.00 0.36
N LEU A 18 -15.26 2.21 0.10
CA LEU A 18 -16.09 3.37 -0.26
C LEU A 18 -16.29 3.46 -1.78
N MET A 19 -15.23 3.32 -2.58
CA MET A 19 -15.31 3.25 -4.05
C MET A 19 -14.12 2.50 -4.66
N ASP A 20 -14.15 2.31 -5.98
CA ASP A 20 -12.96 1.95 -6.75
C ASP A 20 -12.20 3.21 -7.17
N GLY A 21 -10.88 3.22 -7.05
CA GLY A 21 -10.07 4.40 -7.37
C GLY A 21 -10.21 4.84 -8.84
N ALA A 22 -10.49 3.90 -9.75
CA ALA A 22 -10.75 4.22 -11.16
C ALA A 22 -12.08 4.98 -11.38
N ASP A 23 -13.00 4.93 -10.41
CA ASP A 23 -14.28 5.63 -10.48
C ASP A 23 -14.23 7.03 -9.87
N ALA A 24 -13.24 7.35 -9.03
CA ALA A 24 -13.10 8.66 -8.42
C ALA A 24 -13.12 9.83 -9.43
N PRO A 25 -12.39 9.78 -10.58
CA PRO A 25 -12.47 10.84 -11.59
C PRO A 25 -13.85 10.95 -12.27
N LYS A 26 -14.57 9.82 -12.41
CA LYS A 26 -15.91 9.79 -13.00
C LYS A 26 -16.93 10.41 -12.04
N GLN A 27 -16.85 10.05 -10.76
CA GLN A 27 -17.71 10.59 -9.71
C GLN A 27 -17.48 12.08 -9.52
N TRP A 28 -16.22 12.52 -9.58
CA TRP A 28 -15.89 13.94 -9.55
C TRP A 28 -16.56 14.70 -10.69
N ARG A 29 -16.43 14.20 -11.94
CA ARG A 29 -17.10 14.81 -13.10
C ARG A 29 -18.62 14.81 -12.99
N ALA A 30 -19.20 13.81 -12.33
CA ALA A 30 -20.64 13.71 -12.10
C ALA A 30 -21.15 14.67 -11.00
N GLY A 31 -20.27 15.43 -10.33
CA GLY A 31 -20.62 16.36 -9.25
C GLY A 31 -20.65 15.71 -7.86
N ASN A 32 -20.35 14.42 -7.75
CA ASN A 32 -20.33 13.66 -6.49
C ASN A 32 -19.02 13.91 -5.72
N HIS A 33 -18.65 15.18 -5.54
CA HIS A 33 -17.35 15.56 -4.96
C HIS A 33 -17.21 15.06 -3.51
N GLN A 34 -18.29 15.11 -2.72
CA GLN A 34 -18.24 14.67 -1.32
C GLN A 34 -17.89 13.18 -1.22
N GLU A 35 -18.45 12.33 -2.07
CA GLU A 35 -18.12 10.90 -2.09
C GLU A 35 -16.64 10.66 -2.40
N VAL A 36 -16.08 11.43 -3.35
CA VAL A 36 -14.65 11.36 -3.69
C VAL A 36 -13.77 11.83 -2.52
N MET A 37 -14.16 12.90 -1.84
CA MET A 37 -13.44 13.39 -0.65
C MET A 37 -13.50 12.37 0.49
N ASP A 38 -14.67 11.79 0.76
CA ASP A 38 -14.85 10.77 1.80
C ASP A 38 -14.02 9.52 1.49
N TYR A 39 -13.92 9.13 0.22
CA TYR A 39 -13.04 8.06 -0.22
C TYR A 39 -11.56 8.37 0.05
N CYS A 40 -11.08 9.54 -0.36
CA CYS A 40 -9.70 9.97 -0.10
C CYS A 40 -9.39 10.00 1.40
N LEU A 41 -10.30 10.55 2.21
CA LEU A 41 -10.19 10.59 3.67
C LEU A 41 -10.11 9.17 4.24
N GLY A 42 -10.97 8.27 3.77
CA GLY A 42 -10.97 6.86 4.19
C GLY A 42 -9.65 6.15 3.89
N ASP A 43 -9.06 6.37 2.72
CA ASP A 43 -7.76 5.79 2.35
C ASP A 43 -6.62 6.33 3.23
N CYS A 44 -6.63 7.63 3.54
CA CYS A 44 -5.68 8.24 4.47
C CYS A 44 -5.82 7.68 5.90
N GLN A 45 -7.05 7.61 6.42
CA GLN A 45 -7.33 7.04 7.74
C GLN A 45 -6.90 5.58 7.83
N MET A 46 -7.20 4.79 6.79
CA MET A 46 -6.82 3.39 6.72
C MET A 46 -5.30 3.21 6.73
N THR A 47 -4.58 4.04 5.98
CA THR A 47 -3.11 4.03 5.94
C THR A 47 -2.53 4.30 7.32
N ASN A 48 -3.08 5.28 8.05
CA ASN A 48 -2.67 5.57 9.42
C ASN A 48 -2.93 4.40 10.39
N LEU A 49 -4.04 3.68 10.24
CA LEU A 49 -4.34 2.49 11.04
C LEU A 49 -3.36 1.35 10.76
N ILE A 50 -3.01 1.11 9.49
CA ILE A 50 -2.00 0.12 9.11
C ILE A 50 -0.64 0.48 9.71
N VAL A 51 -0.23 1.75 9.60
CA VAL A 51 1.01 2.28 10.17
C VAL A 51 1.08 2.01 11.67
N ARG A 52 0.02 2.34 12.41
CA ARG A 52 -0.07 2.05 13.85
C ARG A 52 -0.02 0.56 14.13
N GLY A 53 -0.78 -0.24 13.39
CA GLY A 53 -0.80 -1.70 13.55
C GLY A 53 0.58 -2.34 13.34
N ILE A 54 1.37 -1.84 12.39
CA ILE A 54 2.76 -2.30 12.19
C ILE A 54 3.64 -1.89 13.36
N GLN A 55 3.51 -0.67 13.87
CA GLN A 55 4.29 -0.18 15.01
C GLN A 55 4.01 -0.98 16.29
N GLU A 56 2.74 -1.29 16.56
CA GLU A 56 2.31 -2.10 17.71
C GLU A 56 2.75 -3.56 17.56
N ALA A 57 2.50 -4.17 16.39
CA ALA A 57 2.81 -5.58 16.15
C ALA A 57 4.29 -5.85 15.86
N ARG A 58 5.09 -4.80 15.62
CA ARG A 58 6.51 -4.83 15.21
C ARG A 58 6.75 -5.67 13.95
N GLN A 59 5.74 -5.76 13.08
CA GLN A 59 5.76 -6.57 11.87
C GLN A 59 4.69 -6.10 10.89
N VAL A 60 4.95 -6.32 9.61
CA VAL A 60 3.93 -6.24 8.56
C VAL A 60 3.20 -7.57 8.53
N ARG A 61 1.86 -7.56 8.45
CA ARG A 61 1.02 -8.75 8.25
C ARG A 61 0.11 -8.57 7.06
N TRP A 62 -0.16 -9.66 6.35
CA TRP A 62 -1.12 -9.67 5.25
C TRP A 62 -1.79 -11.03 5.11
N VAL A 63 -3.02 -11.04 4.58
CA VAL A 63 -3.68 -12.27 4.17
C VAL A 63 -3.24 -12.63 2.75
N THR A 64 -2.66 -13.83 2.59
CA THR A 64 -2.21 -14.38 1.30
C THR A 64 -3.40 -14.68 0.38
N GLY A 65 -3.13 -14.94 -0.91
CA GLY A 65 -4.16 -15.35 -1.86
C GLY A 65 -4.89 -16.64 -1.47
N LYS A 66 -4.25 -17.53 -0.69
CA LYS A 66 -4.82 -18.78 -0.17
C LYS A 66 -5.56 -18.60 1.18
N GLY A 67 -5.64 -17.38 1.72
CA GLY A 67 -6.37 -17.08 2.95
C GLY A 67 -5.55 -17.19 4.25
N HIS A 68 -4.29 -17.62 4.18
CA HIS A 68 -3.42 -17.65 5.37
C HIS A 68 -2.88 -16.27 5.71
N ILE A 69 -2.71 -15.98 7.01
CA ILE A 69 -1.96 -14.81 7.47
C ILE A 69 -0.46 -15.09 7.29
N SER A 70 0.22 -14.20 6.59
CA SER A 70 1.68 -14.15 6.48
C SER A 70 2.19 -12.87 7.12
N SER A 71 3.47 -12.85 7.47
CA SER A 71 4.08 -11.72 8.16
C SER A 71 5.56 -11.55 7.81
N LYS A 72 6.07 -10.34 8.01
CA LYS A 72 7.49 -9.99 7.92
C LYS A 72 7.86 -9.06 9.07
N PRO A 73 8.91 -9.38 9.87
CA PRO A 73 9.35 -8.51 10.96
C PRO A 73 9.70 -7.10 10.46
N MET A 74 9.27 -6.08 11.22
CA MET A 74 9.54 -4.67 10.96
C MET A 74 9.53 -3.92 12.29
N LEU A 75 10.66 -3.97 13.00
CA LEU A 75 10.81 -3.40 14.35
C LEU A 75 10.55 -1.89 14.39
N ARG A 76 10.87 -1.20 13.29
CA ARG A 76 10.46 0.19 13.02
C ARG A 76 10.07 0.30 11.55
N LEU A 77 9.20 1.26 11.27
CA LEU A 77 8.94 1.65 9.88
C LEU A 77 10.23 2.21 9.28
N LYS A 78 10.55 1.73 8.08
CA LYS A 78 11.66 2.26 7.28
C LYS A 78 11.20 3.50 6.53
N SER A 79 12.11 4.45 6.35
CA SER A 79 11.95 5.54 5.40
C SER A 79 11.95 5.01 3.96
N VAL A 80 11.47 5.84 3.02
CA VAL A 80 11.46 5.47 1.59
C VAL A 80 12.89 5.22 1.11
N GLU A 81 13.84 6.05 1.53
CA GLU A 81 15.26 5.95 1.21
C GLU A 81 15.84 4.61 1.65
N GLU A 82 15.56 4.19 2.88
CA GLU A 82 16.00 2.89 3.40
C GLU A 82 15.38 1.72 2.63
N VAL A 83 14.09 1.83 2.28
CA VAL A 83 13.42 0.80 1.48
C VAL A 83 14.01 0.73 0.09
N ILE A 84 14.38 1.85 -0.54
CA ILE A 84 15.03 1.87 -1.87
C ILE A 84 16.38 1.15 -1.82
N GLN A 85 17.16 1.32 -0.76
CA GLN A 85 18.47 0.67 -0.57
C GLN A 85 18.40 -0.80 -0.14
N ASP A 86 17.24 -1.30 0.30
CA ASP A 86 17.08 -2.73 0.63
C ASP A 86 17.39 -3.63 -0.59
N PRO A 87 17.86 -4.88 -0.36
CA PRO A 87 18.02 -5.84 -1.44
C PRO A 87 16.69 -6.08 -2.18
N GLU A 88 16.78 -6.48 -3.44
CA GLU A 88 15.62 -6.92 -4.21
C GLU A 88 14.89 -8.04 -3.47
N PRO A 89 13.55 -8.02 -3.43
CA PRO A 89 12.79 -9.12 -2.84
C PRO A 89 13.02 -10.41 -3.64
N ASP A 90 12.90 -11.56 -2.98
CA ASP A 90 12.84 -12.83 -3.70
C ASP A 90 11.55 -12.89 -4.53
N GLN A 91 11.73 -12.86 -5.85
CA GLN A 91 10.67 -12.92 -6.85
C GLN A 91 10.79 -14.18 -7.73
N SER A 92 11.59 -15.17 -7.33
CA SER A 92 11.82 -16.41 -8.10
C SER A 92 10.55 -17.22 -8.40
N TRP A 93 9.48 -16.96 -7.66
CA TRP A 93 8.16 -17.59 -7.81
C TRP A 93 7.25 -16.88 -8.84
N MET A 94 7.65 -15.74 -9.40
CA MET A 94 6.87 -14.99 -10.39
C MET A 94 7.31 -15.30 -11.82
N ASP A 95 6.35 -15.56 -12.72
CA ASP A 95 6.64 -15.75 -14.15
C ASP A 95 7.16 -14.47 -14.82
N ASN A 96 6.66 -13.31 -14.40
CA ASN A 96 7.07 -12.00 -14.88
C ASN A 96 7.24 -11.03 -13.70
N PRO A 97 8.39 -11.06 -13.01
CA PRO A 97 8.63 -10.25 -11.82
C PRO A 97 8.65 -8.75 -12.14
N LEU A 98 7.96 -7.94 -11.32
CA LEU A 98 7.99 -6.49 -11.46
C LEU A 98 9.23 -5.94 -10.76
N PRO A 99 10.13 -5.22 -11.46
CA PRO A 99 11.34 -4.68 -10.84
C PRO A 99 10.96 -3.66 -9.76
N LYS A 100 11.68 -3.65 -8.65
CA LYS A 100 11.40 -2.76 -7.51
C LYS A 100 11.44 -1.28 -7.90
N THR A 101 12.24 -0.90 -8.89
CA THR A 101 12.30 0.46 -9.44
C THR A 101 10.95 0.99 -9.90
N LYS A 102 10.06 0.13 -10.41
CA LYS A 102 8.70 0.53 -10.84
C LYS A 102 7.84 1.14 -9.73
N PHE A 103 8.19 0.92 -8.47
CA PHE A 103 7.46 1.48 -7.33
C PHE A 103 7.94 2.88 -6.94
N TYR A 104 9.15 3.30 -7.34
CA TYR A 104 9.76 4.54 -6.91
C TYR A 104 10.45 5.35 -8.03
N GLU A 105 10.41 4.89 -9.28
CA GLU A 105 10.99 5.58 -10.44
C GLU A 105 10.45 7.01 -10.58
N TRP A 106 9.16 7.22 -10.31
CA TRP A 106 8.53 8.54 -10.32
C TRP A 106 9.15 9.53 -9.34
N VAL A 107 9.72 9.04 -8.22
CA VAL A 107 10.44 9.89 -7.26
C VAL A 107 11.76 10.34 -7.88
N GLN A 108 12.51 9.43 -8.49
CA GLN A 108 13.78 9.73 -9.14
C GLN A 108 13.62 10.70 -10.31
N GLU A 109 12.56 10.52 -11.11
CA GLU A 109 12.19 11.43 -12.20
C GLU A 109 11.87 12.84 -11.66
N ALA A 110 11.06 12.92 -10.61
CA ALA A 110 10.66 14.20 -10.01
C ALA A 110 11.84 14.95 -9.35
N THR A 111 12.80 14.23 -8.76
CA THR A 111 13.96 14.83 -8.09
C THR A 111 15.18 15.02 -8.99
N GLY A 112 15.13 14.57 -10.25
CA GLY A 112 16.24 14.65 -11.20
C GLY A 112 17.45 13.77 -10.83
N THR A 113 17.26 12.84 -9.90
CA THR A 113 18.33 11.96 -9.39
C THR A 113 18.48 10.78 -10.34
N LYS A 114 19.28 10.94 -11.39
CA LYS A 114 19.71 9.81 -12.22
C LYS A 114 20.82 9.05 -11.48
N THR A 115 20.56 7.79 -11.15
CA THR A 115 21.61 6.78 -10.92
C THR A 115 22.00 6.14 -12.24
#